data_AF-A0A5N4CF42-F1
#
_entry.id   AF-A0A5N4CF42-F1
#
_cell.length_a   1.000
_cell.length_b   1.000
_cell.length_c   1.000
_cell.angle_alpha   90.00
_cell.angle_beta   90.00
_cell.angle_gamma   90.00
#
_symmetry.space_group_name_H-M   'P 1'
#
loop_
_entity.id
_entity.type
_entity.pdbx_description
1 polymer ?
#
loop_
_entity_poly.entity_id
_entity_poly.type
_entity_poly.pdbx_seq_one_letter_code
_entity_poly.pdbx_strand_id
1 'polypeptide(L)'
;MLILPSIYETEEVVFLLRKLAMAYLIRGNELELAVSVGTVLGEPAAPATHYALELLARKCMMIPTWNLAADLLLMTPDNELQLVKLCAFCPGCAEELNDLHEKCKLPTVEECMRLAETAQADGNTFESVKYYLLSQEPEKALPIGIDFVKEHIGSSDWSLDTVYPVLDLLSYIRTEKLMLHTCTEARNELLILCGYVGALLAIVRQYRSIVPALYEYTSQLLKRRKVSVPLKIEHLSEELDAWRACTQSINQSSEESPCTPPSESQRTVYATLLKRLKEEPLRGPVGPDYVTGSNLPSHSDTHLSCLTGSKIQGPVFFLEDGKSTISLNDALMWAKVNPFSPLGTGIRLNPF
;
A
#
# COMPACT_ATOMS: atom_id res chain seq x y z
N MET A 1 31.18 45.21 5.55
CA MET A 1 30.55 44.48 4.44
C MET A 1 30.87 43.00 4.63
N LEU A 2 30.05 42.32 5.43
CA LEU A 2 30.17 40.87 5.68
C LEU A 2 29.49 40.17 4.50
N ILE A 3 30.30 39.59 3.60
CA ILE A 3 29.79 38.73 2.54
C ILE A 3 29.47 37.40 3.20
N LEU A 4 28.19 37.18 3.53
CA LEU A 4 27.65 35.85 3.74
C LEU A 4 27.81 35.08 2.41
N PRO A 5 28.51 33.95 2.36
CA PRO A 5 28.54 33.13 1.16
C PRO A 5 27.11 32.65 0.89
N SER A 6 26.69 32.79 -0.37
CA SER A 6 25.41 32.33 -0.91
C SER A 6 25.31 30.80 -0.78
N ILE A 7 24.77 30.31 0.34
CA ILE A 7 24.47 28.88 0.56
C ILE A 7 23.34 28.40 -0.38
N TYR A 8 22.66 29.32 -1.07
CA TYR A 8 21.56 29.04 -1.99
C TYR A 8 21.97 28.86 -3.46
N GLU A 9 23.26 28.89 -3.80
CA GLU A 9 23.73 28.87 -5.20
C GLU A 9 24.18 27.51 -5.73
N THR A 10 24.17 26.44 -4.93
CA THR A 10 24.44 25.10 -5.46
C THR A 10 23.14 24.46 -5.97
N GLU A 11 23.10 24.09 -7.25
CA GLU A 11 21.97 23.38 -7.88
C GLU A 11 21.50 22.16 -7.07
N GLU A 12 22.42 21.55 -6.34
CA GLU A 12 22.19 20.43 -5.42
C GLU A 12 21.26 20.79 -4.24
N VAL A 13 21.44 21.95 -3.62
CA VAL A 13 20.59 22.42 -2.50
C VAL A 13 19.18 22.72 -3.01
N VAL A 14 19.06 23.38 -4.17
CA VAL A 14 17.77 23.67 -4.80
C VAL A 14 17.06 22.37 -5.20
N PHE A 15 17.79 21.38 -5.72
CA PHE A 15 17.25 20.06 -6.06
C PHE A 15 16.74 19.31 -4.83
N LEU A 16 17.49 19.31 -3.72
CA LEU A 16 17.06 18.72 -2.46
C LEU A 16 15.82 19.40 -1.88
N LEU A 17 15.75 20.73 -1.92
CA LEU A 17 14.58 21.49 -1.46
C LEU A 17 13.32 21.17 -2.27
N ARG A 18 13.45 21.00 -3.60
CA ARG A 18 12.33 20.59 -4.47
C ARG A 18 11.80 19.21 -4.09
N LYS A 19 12.68 18.23 -3.91
CA LYS A 19 12.30 16.88 -3.46
C LYS A 19 11.63 16.90 -2.09
N LEU A 20 12.17 17.69 -1.17
CA LEU A 20 11.65 17.81 0.19
C LEU A 20 10.24 18.44 0.19
N ALA A 21 10.02 19.52 -0.57
CA ALA A 21 8.72 20.17 -0.69
C ALA A 21 7.65 19.20 -1.21
N MET A 22 7.95 18.46 -2.28
CA MET A 22 7.05 17.43 -2.81
C MET A 22 6.75 16.33 -1.79
N ALA A 23 7.77 15.87 -1.05
CA ALA A 23 7.59 14.89 0.01
C ALA A 23 6.69 15.38 1.15
N TYR A 24 6.76 16.67 1.53
CA TYR A 24 5.87 17.25 2.54
C TYR A 24 4.43 17.35 2.04
N LEU A 25 4.21 17.81 0.80
CA LEU A 25 2.85 17.90 0.23
C LEU A 25 2.18 16.52 0.14
N ILE A 26 2.91 15.51 -0.35
CA ILE A 26 2.40 14.14 -0.49
C ILE A 26 2.13 13.50 0.89
N ARG A 27 3.02 13.69 1.86
CA ARG A 27 2.80 13.18 3.23
C ARG A 27 1.69 13.94 3.97
N GLY A 28 1.44 15.19 3.59
CA GLY A 28 0.33 16.00 4.08
C GLY A 28 -1.02 15.69 3.44
N ASN A 29 -1.07 14.77 2.46
CA ASN A 29 -2.24 14.50 1.61
C ASN A 29 -2.75 15.72 0.82
N GLU A 30 -1.87 16.66 0.51
CA GLU A 30 -2.16 17.84 -0.32
C GLU A 30 -1.92 17.51 -1.80
N LEU A 31 -2.61 16.49 -2.32
CA LEU A 31 -2.28 15.83 -3.59
C LEU A 31 -2.45 16.75 -4.80
N GLU A 32 -3.53 17.53 -4.85
CA GLU A 32 -3.80 18.48 -5.94
C GLU A 32 -2.74 19.58 -5.99
N LEU A 33 -2.29 20.06 -4.81
CA LEU A 33 -1.20 21.02 -4.68
C LEU A 33 0.14 20.39 -5.06
N ALA A 34 0.39 19.14 -4.65
CA ALA A 34 1.60 18.40 -5.02
C ALA A 34 1.70 18.25 -6.54
N VAL A 35 0.61 17.87 -7.23
CA VAL A 35 0.58 17.78 -8.69
C VAL A 35 0.85 19.14 -9.32
N SER A 36 0.15 20.19 -8.88
CA SER A 36 0.30 21.55 -9.42
C SER A 36 1.74 22.09 -9.28
N VAL A 37 2.34 21.92 -8.11
CA VAL A 37 3.73 22.32 -7.85
C VAL A 37 4.69 21.44 -8.65
N GLY A 38 4.47 20.12 -8.66
CA GLY A 38 5.27 19.15 -9.40
C GLY A 38 5.35 19.44 -10.90
N THR A 39 4.23 19.79 -11.52
CA THR A 39 4.17 20.20 -12.94
C THR A 39 5.01 21.44 -13.21
N VAL A 40 5.01 22.43 -12.31
CA VAL A 40 5.85 23.64 -12.44
C VAL A 40 7.33 23.32 -12.23
N LEU A 41 7.64 22.38 -11.33
CA LEU A 41 9.02 21.97 -11.04
C LEU A 41 9.65 21.09 -12.13
N GLY A 42 8.84 20.47 -13.00
CA GLY A 42 9.28 19.69 -14.16
C GLY A 42 10.01 18.39 -13.81
N GLU A 43 10.89 17.94 -14.71
CA GLU A 43 11.65 16.66 -14.62
C GLU A 43 12.23 16.33 -13.23
N PRO A 44 12.85 17.27 -12.49
CA PRO A 44 13.39 16.99 -11.15
C PRO A 44 12.34 16.50 -10.14
N ALA A 45 11.08 16.88 -10.30
CA ALA A 45 9.96 16.49 -9.45
C ALA A 45 9.07 15.41 -10.07
N ALA A 46 9.37 14.96 -11.31
CA ALA A 46 8.51 14.04 -12.04
C ALA A 46 8.20 12.75 -11.27
N PRO A 47 9.16 12.04 -10.63
CA PRO A 47 8.84 10.83 -9.88
C PRO A 47 7.84 11.06 -8.73
N ALA A 48 7.98 12.17 -8.01
CA ALA A 48 7.06 12.52 -6.93
C ALA A 48 5.70 12.98 -7.47
N THR A 49 5.69 13.67 -8.60
CA THR A 49 4.47 14.11 -9.30
C THR A 49 3.67 12.91 -9.81
N HIS A 50 4.33 11.92 -10.41
CA HIS A 50 3.70 10.69 -10.86
C HIS A 50 3.07 9.93 -9.69
N TYR A 51 3.78 9.83 -8.56
CA TYR A 51 3.22 9.21 -7.36
C TYR A 51 2.01 9.99 -6.80
N ALA A 52 2.05 11.32 -6.81
CA ALA A 52 0.91 12.13 -6.40
C ALA A 52 -0.30 11.93 -7.34
N LEU A 53 -0.09 11.83 -8.65
CA LEU A 53 -1.12 11.50 -9.64
C LEU A 53 -1.72 10.12 -9.40
N GLU A 54 -0.91 9.10 -9.05
CA GLU A 54 -1.41 7.77 -8.69
C GLU A 54 -2.33 7.82 -7.45
N LEU A 55 -1.96 8.56 -6.40
CA LEU A 55 -2.81 8.71 -5.22
C LEU A 55 -4.08 9.52 -5.52
N LEU A 56 -3.99 10.56 -6.35
CA LEU A 56 -5.14 11.37 -6.75
C LEU A 56 -6.11 10.58 -7.64
N ALA A 57 -5.59 9.72 -8.52
CA ALA A 57 -6.40 8.77 -9.28
C ALA A 57 -7.16 7.81 -8.35
N ARG A 58 -6.50 7.29 -7.30
CA ARG A 58 -7.17 6.47 -6.26
C ARG A 58 -8.29 7.23 -5.56
N LYS A 59 -8.10 8.50 -5.21
CA LYS A 59 -9.19 9.36 -4.68
C LYS A 59 -10.38 9.42 -5.64
N CYS A 60 -10.11 9.57 -6.94
CA CYS A 60 -11.13 9.63 -7.98
C CYS A 60 -11.87 8.31 -8.23
N MET A 61 -11.36 7.16 -7.76
CA MET A 61 -12.02 5.85 -7.87
C MET A 61 -13.19 5.68 -6.88
N MET A 62 -13.27 6.50 -5.82
CA MET A 62 -14.39 6.44 -4.85
C MET A 62 -15.62 7.23 -5.30
N ILE A 63 -15.42 8.13 -6.25
CA ILE A 63 -16.45 8.93 -6.90
C ILE A 63 -16.66 8.28 -8.27
N PRO A 64 -17.85 8.32 -8.89
CA PRO A 64 -18.08 7.77 -10.24
C PRO A 64 -17.37 8.61 -11.34
N THR A 65 -16.09 8.92 -11.15
CA THR A 65 -15.22 9.73 -12.00
C THR A 65 -14.03 8.91 -12.51
N TRP A 66 -14.29 7.67 -12.93
CA TRP A 66 -13.28 6.76 -13.48
C TRP A 66 -12.54 7.35 -14.67
N ASN A 67 -13.24 8.10 -15.52
CA ASN A 67 -12.64 8.82 -16.65
C ASN A 67 -11.57 9.81 -16.20
N LEU A 68 -11.80 10.55 -15.11
CA LEU A 68 -10.83 11.48 -14.57
C LEU A 68 -9.62 10.75 -13.98
N ALA A 69 -9.84 9.64 -13.28
CA ALA A 69 -8.75 8.80 -12.79
C ALA A 69 -7.86 8.30 -13.94
N ALA A 70 -8.46 7.87 -15.06
CA ALA A 70 -7.71 7.49 -16.25
C ALA A 70 -6.94 8.67 -16.85
N ASP A 71 -7.56 9.85 -16.96
CA ASP A 71 -6.89 11.05 -17.48
C ASP A 71 -5.67 11.44 -16.64
N LEU A 72 -5.78 11.37 -15.30
CA LEU A 72 -4.67 11.64 -14.39
C LEU A 72 -3.51 10.64 -14.57
N LEU A 73 -3.80 9.36 -14.75
CA LEU A 73 -2.78 8.32 -14.96
C LEU A 73 -2.14 8.42 -16.34
N LEU A 74 -2.88 8.86 -17.37
CA LEU A 74 -2.34 9.09 -18.71
C LEU A 74 -1.32 10.25 -18.76
N MET A 75 -1.26 11.09 -17.73
CA MET A 75 -0.25 12.14 -17.59
C MET A 75 1.14 11.60 -17.18
N THR A 76 1.26 10.34 -16.77
CA THR A 76 2.54 9.74 -16.36
C THR A 76 3.10 8.80 -17.45
N PRO A 77 4.43 8.67 -17.59
CA PRO A 77 5.04 7.62 -18.41
C PRO A 77 4.89 6.25 -17.74
N ASP A 78 5.02 5.18 -18.52
CA ASP A 78 4.98 3.78 -18.05
C ASP A 78 3.74 3.46 -17.18
N ASN A 79 2.60 4.00 -17.61
CA ASN A 79 1.33 3.99 -16.86
C ASN A 79 0.48 2.73 -17.04
N GLU A 80 0.89 1.79 -17.90
CA GLU A 80 0.11 0.60 -18.26
C GLU A 80 -0.39 -0.13 -17.01
N LEU A 81 0.50 -0.42 -16.05
CA LEU A 81 0.13 -1.16 -14.84
C LEU A 81 -0.89 -0.40 -13.97
N GLN A 82 -0.82 0.93 -13.93
CA GLN A 82 -1.78 1.72 -13.15
C GLN A 82 -3.14 1.79 -13.85
N LEU A 83 -3.14 1.89 -15.17
CA LEU A 83 -4.37 1.82 -15.97
C LEU A 83 -5.03 0.44 -15.88
N VAL A 84 -4.24 -0.65 -15.87
CA VAL A 84 -4.72 -2.01 -15.63
C VAL A 84 -5.42 -2.08 -14.28
N LYS A 85 -4.79 -1.59 -13.21
CA LYS A 85 -5.38 -1.60 -11.85
C LYS A 85 -6.67 -0.79 -11.78
N LEU A 86 -6.71 0.36 -12.44
CA LEU A 86 -7.91 1.20 -12.53
C LEU A 86 -9.06 0.43 -13.21
N CYS A 87 -8.80 -0.18 -14.37
CA CYS A 87 -9.81 -0.89 -15.14
C CYS A 87 -10.26 -2.20 -14.46
N ALA A 88 -9.32 -2.91 -13.84
CA ALA A 88 -9.60 -4.12 -13.07
C ALA A 88 -10.56 -3.86 -11.89
N PHE A 89 -10.42 -2.72 -11.22
CA PHE A 89 -11.24 -2.37 -10.07
C PHE A 89 -12.54 -1.63 -10.43
N CYS A 90 -12.67 -1.12 -11.66
CA CYS A 90 -13.88 -0.45 -12.13
C CYS A 90 -15.06 -1.44 -12.13
N PRO A 91 -16.19 -1.12 -11.48
CA PRO A 91 -17.43 -1.87 -11.64
C PRO A 91 -18.10 -1.50 -12.97
N GLY A 92 -18.96 -2.37 -13.51
CA GLY A 92 -19.73 -2.07 -14.71
C GLY A 92 -20.08 -3.31 -15.53
N CYS A 93 -20.89 -3.12 -16.57
CA CYS A 93 -21.13 -4.15 -17.58
C CYS A 93 -19.97 -4.24 -18.59
N ALA A 94 -19.96 -5.27 -19.45
CA ALA A 94 -18.86 -5.49 -20.39
C ALA A 94 -18.68 -4.31 -21.36
N GLU A 95 -19.76 -3.67 -21.78
CA GLU A 95 -19.74 -2.49 -22.64
C GLU A 95 -19.07 -1.30 -21.94
N GLU A 96 -19.51 -0.95 -20.73
CA GLU A 96 -18.92 0.15 -19.94
C GLU A 96 -17.42 -0.08 -19.65
N LEU A 97 -17.04 -1.33 -19.38
CA LEU A 97 -15.65 -1.71 -19.16
C LEU A 97 -14.82 -1.59 -20.44
N ASN A 98 -15.36 -2.04 -21.58
CA ASN A 98 -14.69 -1.95 -22.87
C ASN A 98 -14.48 -0.49 -23.31
N ASP A 99 -15.43 0.41 -23.02
CA ASP A 99 -15.26 1.85 -23.26
C ASP A 99 -14.06 2.42 -22.48
N LEU A 100 -13.91 2.02 -21.21
CA LEU A 100 -12.76 2.42 -20.39
C LEU A 100 -11.46 1.75 -20.85
N HIS A 101 -11.50 0.49 -21.26
CA HIS A 101 -10.35 -0.21 -21.83
C HIS A 101 -9.86 0.47 -23.11
N GLU A 102 -10.76 0.88 -24.00
CA GLU A 102 -10.41 1.61 -25.22
C GLU A 102 -9.68 2.91 -24.89
N LYS A 103 -10.20 3.71 -23.95
CA LYS A 103 -9.54 4.93 -23.46
C LYS A 103 -8.14 4.63 -22.91
N CYS A 104 -7.99 3.54 -22.16
CA CYS A 104 -6.74 3.11 -21.55
C CYS A 104 -5.82 2.33 -22.52
N LYS A 105 -6.23 2.11 -23.77
CA LYS A 105 -5.53 1.28 -24.77
C LYS A 105 -5.26 -0.15 -24.31
N LEU A 106 -6.20 -0.73 -23.56
CA LEU A 106 -6.17 -2.10 -23.09
C LEU A 106 -7.00 -3.02 -24.00
N PRO A 107 -6.73 -4.34 -24.03
CA PRO A 107 -7.55 -5.30 -24.78
C PRO A 107 -8.99 -5.33 -24.26
N THR A 108 -9.93 -5.78 -25.09
CA THR A 108 -11.32 -5.97 -24.64
C THR A 108 -11.41 -7.05 -23.58
N VAL A 109 -12.48 -7.02 -22.79
CA VAL A 109 -12.74 -8.00 -21.72
C VAL A 109 -12.70 -9.45 -22.24
N GLU A 110 -13.20 -9.70 -23.45
CA GLU A 110 -13.20 -11.01 -24.11
C GLU A 110 -11.79 -11.44 -24.51
N GLU A 111 -11.00 -10.52 -25.06
CA GLU A 111 -9.62 -10.79 -25.46
C GLU A 111 -8.73 -11.02 -24.23
N CYS A 112 -8.98 -10.29 -23.13
CA CYS A 112 -8.30 -10.51 -21.86
C CYS A 112 -8.46 -11.94 -21.35
N MET A 113 -9.64 -12.56 -21.49
CA MET A 113 -9.82 -13.97 -21.09
C MET A 113 -8.85 -14.89 -21.83
N ARG A 114 -8.77 -14.75 -23.16
CA ARG A 114 -7.89 -15.57 -24.01
C ARG A 114 -6.41 -15.33 -23.72
N LEU A 115 -6.02 -14.08 -23.49
CA LEU A 115 -4.66 -13.71 -23.12
C LEU A 115 -4.28 -14.28 -21.75
N ALA A 116 -5.21 -14.29 -20.79
CA ALA A 116 -4.98 -14.84 -19.46
C ALA A 116 -4.72 -16.36 -19.48
N GLU A 117 -5.51 -17.10 -20.25
CA GLU A 117 -5.35 -18.55 -20.45
C GLU A 117 -4.03 -18.88 -21.17
N THR A 118 -3.66 -18.08 -22.17
CA THR A 118 -2.40 -18.26 -22.90
C THR A 118 -1.21 -18.01 -21.97
N ALA A 119 -1.21 -16.89 -21.23
CA ALA A 119 -0.16 -16.57 -20.27
C ALA A 119 -0.04 -17.62 -19.15
N GLN A 120 -1.17 -18.21 -18.74
CA GLN A 120 -1.19 -19.31 -17.78
C GLN A 120 -0.51 -20.56 -18.35
N ALA A 121 -0.82 -20.93 -19.60
CA ALA A 121 -0.20 -22.07 -20.28
C ALA A 121 1.32 -21.89 -20.46
N ASP A 122 1.77 -20.64 -20.66
CA ASP A 122 3.18 -20.27 -20.77
C ASP A 122 3.90 -20.16 -19.41
N GLY A 123 3.19 -20.36 -18.29
CA GLY A 123 3.76 -20.25 -16.95
C GLY A 123 4.04 -18.82 -16.48
N ASN A 124 3.47 -17.80 -17.15
CA ASN A 124 3.61 -16.40 -16.77
C ASN A 124 2.48 -15.97 -15.81
N THR A 125 2.69 -16.20 -14.51
CA THR A 125 1.72 -15.88 -13.46
C THR A 125 1.32 -14.40 -13.45
N PHE A 126 2.27 -13.49 -13.61
CA PHE A 126 2.00 -12.05 -13.53
C PHE A 126 1.05 -11.60 -14.63
N GLU A 127 1.34 -11.95 -15.88
CA GLU A 127 0.48 -11.60 -17.02
C GLU A 127 -0.87 -12.33 -16.96
N SER A 128 -0.88 -13.60 -16.52
CA SER A 128 -2.13 -14.34 -16.34
C SER A 128 -3.07 -13.66 -15.34
N VAL A 129 -2.56 -13.29 -14.15
CA VAL A 129 -3.32 -12.53 -13.15
C VAL A 129 -3.77 -11.19 -13.72
N LYS A 130 -2.86 -10.46 -14.40
CA LYS A 130 -3.13 -9.16 -15.04
C LYS A 130 -4.37 -9.22 -15.94
N TYR A 131 -4.42 -10.19 -16.85
CA TYR A 131 -5.51 -10.29 -17.82
C TYR A 131 -6.78 -10.91 -17.25
N TYR A 132 -6.69 -11.88 -16.33
CA TYR A 132 -7.89 -12.39 -15.67
C TYR A 132 -8.64 -11.28 -14.92
N LEU A 133 -7.92 -10.38 -14.24
CA LEU A 133 -8.52 -9.24 -13.53
C LEU A 133 -9.26 -8.27 -14.46
N LEU A 134 -8.84 -8.16 -15.73
CA LEU A 134 -9.50 -7.35 -16.75
C LEU A 134 -10.67 -8.08 -17.45
N SER A 135 -10.84 -9.37 -17.21
CA SER A 135 -11.86 -10.21 -17.85
C SER A 135 -13.24 -10.15 -17.16
N GLN A 136 -14.20 -10.93 -17.66
CA GLN A 136 -15.53 -11.09 -17.06
C GLN A 136 -15.48 -11.92 -15.75
N GLU A 137 -14.42 -12.71 -15.55
CA GLU A 137 -14.24 -13.62 -14.41
C GLU A 137 -12.93 -13.33 -13.65
N PRO A 138 -12.79 -12.14 -13.03
CA PRO A 138 -11.58 -11.77 -12.29
C PRO A 138 -11.28 -12.69 -11.10
N GLU A 139 -12.27 -13.40 -10.58
CA GLU A 139 -12.11 -14.41 -9.53
C GLU A 139 -11.16 -15.57 -9.90
N LYS A 140 -10.99 -15.88 -11.20
CA LYS A 140 -10.04 -16.90 -11.68
C LYS A 140 -8.58 -16.53 -11.37
N ALA A 141 -8.27 -15.25 -11.23
CA ALA A 141 -6.93 -14.77 -10.88
C ALA A 141 -6.52 -15.16 -9.45
N LEU A 142 -7.49 -15.27 -8.53
CA LEU A 142 -7.25 -15.47 -7.10
C LEU A 142 -6.42 -16.73 -6.81
N PRO A 143 -6.84 -17.96 -7.19
CA PRO A 143 -6.05 -19.15 -6.89
C PRO A 143 -4.66 -19.10 -7.52
N ILE A 144 -4.55 -18.63 -8.76
CA ILE A 144 -3.28 -18.54 -9.50
C ILE A 144 -2.26 -17.66 -8.77
N GLY A 145 -2.65 -16.44 -8.42
CA GLY A 145 -1.75 -15.50 -7.76
C GLY A 145 -1.51 -15.84 -6.29
N ILE A 146 -2.53 -16.34 -5.56
CA ILE A 146 -2.39 -16.73 -4.16
C ILE A 146 -1.45 -17.92 -4.00
N ASP A 147 -1.58 -18.95 -4.85
CA ASP A 147 -0.71 -20.12 -4.80
C ASP A 147 0.74 -19.75 -5.13
N PHE A 148 0.96 -18.87 -6.12
CA PHE A 148 2.29 -18.32 -6.42
C PHE A 148 2.90 -17.62 -5.20
N VAL A 149 2.15 -16.74 -4.53
CA VAL A 149 2.65 -16.02 -3.34
C VAL A 149 2.93 -16.99 -2.20
N LYS A 150 2.07 -18.00 -1.98
CA LYS A 150 2.25 -19.03 -0.94
C LYS A 150 3.49 -19.89 -1.20
N GLU A 151 3.73 -20.29 -2.44
CA GLU A 151 4.93 -21.06 -2.81
C GLU A 151 6.20 -20.27 -2.46
N HIS A 152 6.25 -18.98 -2.81
CA HIS A 152 7.40 -18.13 -2.53
C HIS A 152 7.57 -17.87 -1.03
N ILE A 153 6.52 -17.50 -0.30
CA ILE A 153 6.61 -17.26 1.15
C ILE A 153 6.96 -18.54 1.92
N GLY A 154 6.54 -19.71 1.42
CA GLY A 154 6.92 -21.01 1.97
C GLY A 154 8.39 -21.37 1.76
N SER A 155 9.09 -20.71 0.84
CA SER A 155 10.52 -20.90 0.61
C SER A 155 11.38 -20.09 1.60
N SER A 156 12.64 -20.47 1.81
CA SER A 156 13.54 -19.78 2.75
C SER A 156 14.09 -18.45 2.22
N ASP A 157 14.15 -18.27 0.90
CA ASP A 157 14.96 -17.24 0.23
C ASP A 157 14.14 -16.32 -0.70
N TRP A 158 12.91 -16.00 -0.31
CA TRP A 158 12.09 -15.03 -1.03
C TRP A 158 12.35 -13.59 -0.58
N SER A 159 11.94 -12.63 -1.41
CA SER A 159 12.03 -11.20 -1.13
C SER A 159 10.78 -10.46 -1.59
N LEU A 160 10.57 -9.26 -1.04
CA LEU A 160 9.34 -8.49 -1.24
C LEU A 160 9.03 -8.20 -2.71
N ASP A 161 10.08 -7.93 -3.50
CA ASP A 161 10.05 -7.69 -4.94
C ASP A 161 9.50 -8.87 -5.77
N THR A 162 9.60 -10.11 -5.28
CA THR A 162 9.09 -11.28 -6.01
C THR A 162 7.59 -11.47 -5.83
N VAL A 163 7.07 -11.23 -4.62
CA VAL A 163 5.65 -11.50 -4.28
C VAL A 163 4.75 -10.28 -4.39
N TYR A 164 5.27 -9.09 -4.12
CA TYR A 164 4.47 -7.87 -4.07
C TYR A 164 3.79 -7.54 -5.40
N PRO A 165 4.44 -7.63 -6.59
CA PRO A 165 3.79 -7.27 -7.85
C PRO A 165 2.52 -8.08 -8.14
N VAL A 166 2.53 -9.38 -7.86
CA VAL A 166 1.35 -10.25 -8.04
C VAL A 166 0.29 -9.94 -7.00
N LEU A 167 0.69 -9.77 -5.73
CA LEU A 167 -0.23 -9.49 -4.64
C LEU A 167 -0.91 -8.11 -4.77
N ASP A 168 -0.16 -7.12 -5.25
CA ASP A 168 -0.65 -5.78 -5.53
C ASP A 168 -1.71 -5.82 -6.63
N LEU A 169 -1.48 -6.54 -7.74
CA LEU A 169 -2.50 -6.78 -8.77
C LEU A 169 -3.77 -7.43 -8.20
N LEU A 170 -3.62 -8.53 -7.45
CA LEU A 170 -4.76 -9.23 -6.85
C LEU A 170 -5.61 -8.33 -5.94
N SER A 171 -5.02 -7.29 -5.35
CA SER A 171 -5.75 -6.35 -4.53
C SER A 171 -6.70 -5.42 -5.29
N TYR A 172 -6.64 -5.39 -6.61
CA TYR A 172 -7.54 -4.63 -7.49
C TYR A 172 -8.66 -5.48 -8.08
N ILE A 173 -8.88 -6.71 -7.58
CA ILE A 173 -10.11 -7.44 -7.86
C ILE A 173 -11.33 -6.62 -7.43
N ARG A 174 -12.37 -6.60 -8.27
CA ARG A 174 -13.63 -5.90 -7.99
C ARG A 174 -14.23 -6.38 -6.67
N THR A 175 -14.71 -5.44 -5.87
CA THR A 175 -15.17 -5.74 -4.50
C THR A 175 -16.36 -6.70 -4.51
N GLU A 176 -17.32 -6.50 -5.41
CA GLU A 176 -18.51 -7.34 -5.56
C GLU A 176 -18.16 -8.78 -5.94
N LYS A 177 -17.08 -9.00 -6.69
CA LYS A 177 -16.58 -10.33 -7.06
C LYS A 177 -15.86 -10.98 -5.90
N LEU A 178 -14.99 -10.25 -5.20
CA LEU A 178 -14.28 -10.75 -4.03
C LEU A 178 -15.22 -11.12 -2.87
N MET A 179 -16.35 -10.44 -2.76
CA MET A 179 -17.35 -10.67 -1.72
C MET A 179 -18.29 -11.85 -1.99
N LEU A 180 -18.19 -12.50 -3.15
CA LEU A 180 -18.93 -13.73 -3.44
C LEU A 180 -18.57 -14.84 -2.43
N HIS A 181 -19.57 -15.63 -2.05
CA HIS A 181 -19.39 -16.71 -1.07
C HIS A 181 -18.38 -17.77 -1.56
N THR A 182 -18.32 -18.03 -2.86
CA THR A 182 -17.35 -18.92 -3.52
C THR A 182 -15.90 -18.47 -3.33
N CYS A 183 -15.67 -17.17 -3.13
CA CYS A 183 -14.34 -16.60 -2.94
C CYS A 183 -13.94 -16.49 -1.45
N THR A 184 -14.73 -17.00 -0.51
CA THR A 184 -14.49 -16.78 0.94
C THR A 184 -13.10 -17.22 1.40
N GLU A 185 -12.65 -18.40 0.98
CA GLU A 185 -11.33 -18.94 1.34
C GLU A 185 -10.21 -18.09 0.73
N ALA A 186 -10.25 -17.88 -0.60
CA ALA A 186 -9.29 -17.06 -1.31
C ALA A 186 -9.23 -15.62 -0.79
N ARG A 187 -10.37 -14.99 -0.48
CA ARG A 187 -10.45 -13.66 0.15
C ARG A 187 -9.74 -13.67 1.50
N ASN A 188 -9.96 -14.69 2.32
CA ASN A 188 -9.34 -14.79 3.63
C ASN A 188 -7.81 -14.94 3.53
N GLU A 189 -7.33 -15.76 2.60
CA GLU A 189 -5.89 -15.92 2.32
C GLU A 189 -5.29 -14.61 1.79
N LEU A 190 -5.94 -13.97 0.82
CA LEU A 190 -5.51 -12.68 0.26
C LEU A 190 -5.36 -11.61 1.35
N LEU A 191 -6.35 -11.49 2.25
CA LEU A 191 -6.31 -10.52 3.34
C LEU A 191 -5.14 -10.75 4.30
N ILE A 192 -4.80 -12.01 4.58
CA ILE A 192 -3.68 -12.37 5.45
C ILE A 192 -2.35 -12.08 4.76
N LEU A 193 -2.21 -12.46 3.48
CA LEU A 193 -1.01 -12.20 2.69
C LEU A 193 -0.76 -10.69 2.52
N CYS A 194 -1.80 -9.92 2.17
CA CYS A 194 -1.71 -8.45 2.10
C CYS A 194 -1.41 -7.82 3.46
N GLY A 195 -1.96 -8.35 4.56
CA GLY A 195 -1.66 -7.88 5.91
C GLY A 195 -0.18 -8.04 6.26
N TYR A 196 0.39 -9.22 5.99
CA TYR A 196 1.80 -9.50 6.26
C TYR A 196 2.74 -8.69 5.34
N VAL A 197 2.53 -8.76 4.03
CA VAL A 197 3.32 -7.99 3.05
C VAL A 197 3.19 -6.48 3.31
N GLY A 198 2.00 -6.00 3.70
CA GLY A 198 1.78 -4.63 4.11
C GLY A 198 2.59 -4.24 5.34
N ALA A 199 2.76 -5.14 6.33
CA ALA A 199 3.64 -4.89 7.48
C ALA A 199 5.09 -4.71 7.05
N LEU A 200 5.56 -5.53 6.10
CA LEU A 200 6.90 -5.43 5.53
C LEU A 200 7.10 -4.11 4.79
N LEU A 201 6.15 -3.74 3.91
CA LEU A 201 6.14 -2.45 3.20
C LEU A 201 6.12 -1.26 4.18
N ALA A 202 5.36 -1.36 5.28
CA ALA A 202 5.30 -0.34 6.31
C ALA A 202 6.66 -0.16 7.01
N ILE A 203 7.43 -1.23 7.22
CA ILE A 203 8.80 -1.15 7.76
C ILE A 203 9.69 -0.39 6.78
N VAL A 204 9.67 -0.76 5.50
CA VAL A 204 10.49 -0.13 4.44
C VAL A 204 10.14 1.36 4.31
N ARG A 205 8.85 1.72 4.38
CA ARG A 205 8.36 3.11 4.34
C ARG A 205 8.48 3.88 5.65
N GLN A 206 8.98 3.25 6.72
CA GLN A 206 9.09 3.81 8.06
C GLN A 206 7.75 4.26 8.69
N TYR A 207 6.65 3.59 8.34
CA TYR A 207 5.33 3.80 8.94
C TYR A 207 5.22 3.08 10.29
N ARG A 208 6.09 3.48 11.24
CA ARG A 208 6.30 2.77 12.51
C ARG A 208 5.04 2.60 13.36
N SER A 209 4.09 3.53 13.29
CA SER A 209 2.84 3.48 14.06
C SER A 209 1.94 2.31 13.66
N ILE A 210 1.91 1.95 12.38
CA ILE A 210 1.01 0.91 11.85
C ILE A 210 1.67 -0.47 11.73
N VAL A 211 3.00 -0.57 11.83
CA VAL A 211 3.70 -1.87 11.77
C VAL A 211 3.14 -2.86 12.80
N PRO A 212 3.06 -2.55 14.11
CA PRO A 212 2.47 -3.47 15.09
C PRO A 212 1.01 -3.82 14.78
N ALA A 213 0.24 -2.85 14.28
CA ALA A 213 -1.17 -3.04 13.97
C ALA A 213 -1.38 -3.99 12.78
N LEU A 214 -0.50 -3.97 11.78
CA LEU A 214 -0.54 -4.89 10.63
C LEU A 214 -0.17 -6.33 11.02
N TYR A 215 0.82 -6.51 11.90
CA TYR A 215 1.14 -7.83 12.46
C TYR A 215 -0.01 -8.39 13.31
N GLU A 216 -0.63 -7.55 14.15
CA GLU A 216 -1.78 -7.94 14.96
C GLU A 216 -2.99 -8.26 14.09
N TYR A 217 -3.31 -7.42 13.10
CA TYR A 217 -4.34 -7.67 12.10
C TYR A 217 -4.16 -9.05 11.44
N THR A 218 -2.97 -9.32 10.92
CA THR A 218 -2.62 -10.60 10.28
C THR A 218 -2.79 -11.77 11.25
N SER A 219 -2.33 -11.62 12.49
CA SER A 219 -2.44 -12.65 13.53
C SER A 219 -3.90 -12.93 13.92
N GLN A 220 -4.74 -11.90 14.03
CA GLN A 220 -6.17 -12.05 14.33
C GLN A 220 -6.91 -12.76 13.19
N LEU A 221 -6.56 -12.46 11.94
CA LEU A 221 -7.13 -13.14 10.78
C LEU A 221 -6.74 -14.63 10.77
N LEU A 222 -5.47 -14.95 11.02
CA LEU A 222 -4.99 -16.33 11.14
C LEU A 222 -5.69 -17.11 12.27
N LYS A 223 -5.94 -16.47 13.42
CA LYS A 223 -6.64 -17.10 14.56
C LYS A 223 -8.10 -17.40 14.26
N ARG A 224 -8.79 -16.49 13.58
CA ARG A 224 -10.26 -16.53 13.41
C ARG A 224 -10.70 -17.29 12.16
N ARG A 225 -9.81 -17.54 11.21
CA ARG A 225 -10.16 -18.06 9.88
C ARG A 225 -9.48 -19.39 9.63
N LYS A 226 -10.21 -20.30 9.00
CA LYS A 226 -9.64 -21.54 8.47
C LYS A 226 -9.06 -21.24 7.08
N VAL A 227 -7.74 -21.20 7.00
CA VAL A 227 -6.97 -20.87 5.79
C VAL A 227 -5.72 -21.74 5.71
N SER A 228 -5.15 -21.89 4.51
CA SER A 228 -3.92 -22.62 4.27
C SER A 228 -2.85 -21.67 3.74
N VAL A 229 -2.21 -20.91 4.63
CA VAL A 229 -1.11 -19.99 4.27
C VAL A 229 0.18 -20.38 4.99
N PRO A 230 1.37 -20.15 4.39
CA PRO A 230 2.68 -20.50 4.96
C PRO A 230 3.13 -19.52 6.07
N LEU A 231 2.19 -19.08 6.92
CA LEU A 231 2.43 -18.12 8.00
C LEU A 231 1.96 -18.71 9.32
N LYS A 232 2.74 -18.45 10.37
CA LYS A 232 2.47 -18.91 11.74
C LYS A 232 2.45 -17.73 12.69
N ILE A 233 1.53 -17.74 13.65
CA ILE A 233 1.35 -16.64 14.61
C ILE A 233 2.63 -16.46 15.45
N GLU A 234 3.31 -17.56 15.79
CA GLU A 234 4.56 -17.56 16.55
C GLU A 234 5.65 -16.81 15.78
N HIS A 235 5.82 -17.10 14.49
CA HIS A 235 6.80 -16.42 13.64
C HIS A 235 6.48 -14.92 13.49
N LEU A 236 5.20 -14.57 13.33
CA LEU A 236 4.78 -13.16 13.27
C LEU A 236 5.11 -12.40 14.56
N SER A 237 4.92 -13.05 15.72
CA SER A 237 5.28 -12.46 17.02
C SER A 237 6.79 -12.28 17.16
N GLU A 238 7.57 -13.31 16.79
CA GLU A 238 9.03 -13.26 16.84
C GLU A 238 9.61 -12.16 15.94
N GLU A 239 9.10 -12.01 14.71
CA GLU A 239 9.50 -10.96 13.78
C GLU A 239 9.18 -9.56 14.33
N LEU A 240 7.97 -9.37 14.86
CA LEU A 240 7.54 -8.10 15.45
C LEU A 240 8.39 -7.72 16.67
N ASP A 241 8.67 -8.68 17.55
CA ASP A 241 9.48 -8.45 18.76
C ASP A 241 10.95 -8.16 18.40
N ALA A 242 11.50 -8.87 17.43
CA ALA A 242 12.84 -8.60 16.89
C ALA A 242 12.92 -7.19 16.26
N TRP A 243 11.92 -6.80 15.47
CA TRP A 243 11.83 -5.46 14.89
C TRP A 243 11.75 -4.37 15.96
N ARG A 244 10.90 -4.53 16.99
CA ARG A 244 10.80 -3.58 18.11
C ARG A 244 12.13 -3.42 18.84
N ALA A 245 12.77 -4.54 19.22
CA ALA A 245 14.03 -4.52 19.95
C ALA A 245 15.17 -3.86 19.15
N CYS A 246 15.22 -4.07 17.84
CA CYS A 246 16.26 -3.51 16.99
C CYS A 246 16.00 -2.05 16.55
N THR A 247 14.75 -1.58 16.57
CA THR A 247 14.40 -0.20 16.19
C THR A 247 14.30 0.77 17.36
N GLN A 248 13.99 0.29 18.57
CA GLN A 248 13.98 1.12 19.79
C GLN A 248 15.39 1.62 20.16
N SER A 249 16.42 0.81 19.92
CA SER A 249 17.83 1.19 20.18
C SER A 249 18.34 2.34 19.30
N ILE A 250 17.71 2.58 18.14
CA ILE A 250 18.13 3.59 17.16
C ILE A 250 17.61 5.00 17.54
N ASN A 251 16.53 5.11 18.32
CA ASN A 251 15.88 6.40 18.59
C ASN A 251 16.17 7.00 19.97
N GLN A 252 16.79 6.25 20.88
CA GLN A 252 17.10 6.73 22.23
C GLN A 252 18.47 7.43 22.27
N SER A 253 18.53 8.65 21.71
CA SER A 253 19.63 9.60 21.98
C SER A 253 19.27 10.64 23.06
N SER A 254 18.07 10.57 23.64
CA SER A 254 17.69 11.37 24.81
C SER A 254 16.85 10.53 25.78
N GLU A 255 17.45 10.34 26.96
CA GLU A 255 16.96 10.04 28.32
C GLU A 255 15.64 9.26 28.55
N GLU A 256 15.73 8.35 29.53
CA GLU A 256 14.65 7.68 30.30
C GLU A 256 14.03 6.38 29.76
N SER A 257 14.82 5.30 29.71
CA SER A 257 14.46 3.96 30.23
C SER A 257 15.63 2.97 30.06
N PRO A 258 15.84 1.98 30.96
CA PRO A 258 16.85 0.94 30.75
C PRO A 258 16.35 -0.02 29.68
N CYS A 259 16.60 0.29 28.41
CA CYS A 259 16.27 -0.61 27.32
C CYS A 259 17.34 -1.72 27.27
N THR A 260 16.92 -2.97 27.51
CA THR A 260 17.82 -4.13 27.34
C THR A 260 18.23 -4.23 25.87
N PRO A 261 19.54 -4.40 25.57
CA PRO A 261 19.99 -4.55 24.20
C PRO A 261 19.35 -5.78 23.53
N PRO A 262 19.14 -5.75 22.20
CA PRO A 262 18.51 -6.87 21.50
C PRO A 262 19.36 -8.13 21.64
N SER A 263 18.71 -9.26 21.95
CA SER A 263 19.34 -10.58 22.07
C SER A 263 19.92 -11.06 20.74
N GLU A 264 20.83 -12.03 20.76
CA GLU A 264 21.41 -12.61 19.55
C GLU A 264 20.33 -13.26 18.65
N SER A 265 19.32 -13.90 19.26
CA SER A 265 18.18 -14.45 18.53
C SER A 265 17.37 -13.36 17.82
N GLN A 266 17.05 -12.26 18.51
CA GLN A 266 16.34 -11.12 17.92
C GLN A 266 17.14 -10.49 16.77
N ARG A 267 18.45 -10.35 16.91
CA ARG A 267 19.32 -9.83 15.83
C ARG A 267 19.31 -10.75 14.61
N THR A 268 19.30 -12.06 14.80
CA THR A 268 19.29 -13.04 13.72
C THR A 268 17.96 -13.01 12.95
N VAL A 269 16.84 -12.95 13.68
CA VAL A 269 15.50 -12.79 13.08
C VAL A 269 15.40 -11.46 12.34
N TYR A 270 15.86 -10.36 12.94
CA TYR A 270 15.86 -9.05 12.30
C TYR A 270 16.75 -9.00 11.05
N ALA A 271 17.91 -9.66 11.05
CA ALA A 271 18.76 -9.77 9.87
C ALA A 271 18.08 -10.55 8.74
N THR A 272 17.33 -11.61 9.08
CA THR A 272 16.54 -12.38 8.11
C THR A 272 15.40 -11.53 7.54
N LEU A 273 14.71 -10.78 8.39
CA LEU A 273 13.68 -9.82 7.98
C LEU A 273 14.26 -8.80 6.99
N LEU A 274 15.39 -8.17 7.30
CA LEU A 274 16.05 -7.21 6.41
C LEU A 274 16.45 -7.81 5.05
N LYS A 275 16.86 -9.08 5.01
CA LYS A 275 17.15 -9.77 3.74
C LYS A 275 15.92 -9.91 2.85
N ARG A 276 14.71 -10.02 3.40
CA ARG A 276 13.46 -10.07 2.63
C ARG A 276 13.04 -8.69 2.14
N LEU A 277 13.33 -7.66 2.93
CA LEU A 277 13.03 -6.25 2.63
C LEU A 277 13.96 -5.61 1.58
N LYS A 278 14.64 -6.40 0.71
CA LYS A 278 15.55 -5.87 -0.34
C LYS A 278 14.94 -4.62 -0.96
N GLU A 279 15.78 -3.60 -1.18
CA GLU A 279 15.40 -2.26 -1.62
C GLU A 279 14.42 -2.32 -2.80
N GLU A 280 13.13 -2.39 -2.48
CA GLU A 280 12.10 -2.09 -3.44
C GLU A 280 12.37 -0.63 -3.85
N PRO A 281 12.36 -0.29 -5.15
CA PRO A 281 12.34 1.09 -5.56
C PRO A 281 11.00 1.68 -5.10
N LEU A 282 10.95 2.11 -3.83
CA LEU A 282 9.75 2.63 -3.19
C LEU A 282 9.21 3.76 -4.04
N ARG A 283 8.01 3.59 -4.56
CA ARG A 283 7.28 4.71 -5.17
C ARG A 283 6.83 5.66 -4.06
N GLY A 284 7.40 6.87 -4.07
CA GLY A 284 7.00 7.97 -3.19
C GLY A 284 7.90 8.22 -1.98
N PRO A 285 7.56 9.23 -1.15
CA PRO A 285 8.37 9.64 -0.01
C PRO A 285 8.31 8.63 1.16
N VAL A 286 9.43 8.53 1.88
CA VAL A 286 9.59 7.72 3.11
C VAL A 286 9.28 8.56 4.35
N GLY A 287 8.77 7.91 5.40
CA GLY A 287 8.45 8.53 6.68
C GLY A 287 6.95 8.84 6.82
N PRO A 288 6.49 9.08 8.05
CA PRO A 288 5.07 9.09 8.39
C PRO A 288 4.29 10.17 7.62
N ASP A 289 3.06 9.83 7.27
CA ASP A 289 2.10 10.82 6.79
C ASP A 289 1.64 11.70 7.95
N TYR A 290 1.46 12.97 7.65
CA TYR A 290 1.22 14.00 8.64
C TYR A 290 0.35 15.11 8.04
N VAL A 291 -0.96 14.94 8.15
CA VAL A 291 -1.94 15.87 7.57
C VAL A 291 -2.07 17.15 8.39
N THR A 292 -2.52 18.20 7.71
CA THR A 292 -2.90 19.47 8.34
C THR A 292 -3.84 19.24 9.51
N GLY A 293 -3.48 19.77 10.68
CA GLY A 293 -4.28 19.67 11.89
C GLY A 293 -4.00 18.45 12.78
N SER A 294 -3.02 17.61 12.44
CA SER A 294 -2.67 16.40 13.22
C SER A 294 -2.24 16.68 14.68
N ASN A 295 -1.70 17.87 14.96
CA ASN A 295 -1.37 18.30 16.33
C ASN A 295 -2.48 19.12 17.00
N LEU A 296 -3.61 19.37 16.34
CA LEU A 296 -4.70 20.11 16.96
C LEU A 296 -5.32 19.27 18.08
N PRO A 297 -5.63 19.88 19.24
CA PRO A 297 -6.26 19.17 20.34
C PRO A 297 -7.65 18.68 19.92
N SER A 298 -7.99 17.47 20.37
CA SER A 298 -9.33 16.91 20.17
C SER A 298 -10.32 17.63 21.09
N HIS A 299 -11.34 18.28 20.54
CA HIS A 299 -12.43 18.87 21.31
C HIS A 299 -13.55 17.84 21.51
N SER A 300 -14.07 17.75 22.75
CA SER A 300 -15.28 17.02 23.24
C SER A 300 -15.53 15.56 22.82
N ASP A 301 -15.45 15.21 21.53
CA ASP A 301 -15.68 13.87 21.00
C ASP A 301 -14.34 13.13 20.85
N THR A 302 -13.93 12.50 21.94
CA THR A 302 -12.69 11.72 21.96
C THR A 302 -12.90 10.36 21.29
N HIS A 303 -12.39 10.20 20.08
CA HIS A 303 -12.36 8.93 19.38
C HIS A 303 -11.12 8.12 19.76
N LEU A 304 -11.27 6.79 19.88
CA LEU A 304 -10.16 5.87 20.07
C LEU A 304 -9.79 5.23 18.74
N SER A 305 -8.49 5.15 18.45
CA SER A 305 -8.00 4.41 17.29
C SER A 305 -8.18 2.92 17.51
N CYS A 306 -8.85 2.22 16.60
CA CYS A 306 -8.98 0.77 16.67
C CYS A 306 -7.66 0.02 16.41
N LEU A 307 -6.62 0.71 15.89
CA LEU A 307 -5.28 0.13 15.69
C LEU A 307 -4.42 0.17 16.94
N THR A 308 -4.48 1.29 17.69
CA THR A 308 -3.56 1.55 18.82
C THR A 308 -4.25 1.59 20.18
N GLY A 309 -5.58 1.63 20.22
CA GLY A 309 -6.38 1.85 21.42
C GLY A 309 -6.20 3.24 22.05
N SER A 310 -5.42 4.11 21.43
CA SER A 310 -5.10 5.45 21.94
C SER A 310 -6.10 6.49 21.43
N LYS A 311 -6.24 7.60 22.16
CA LYS A 311 -7.04 8.75 21.74
C LYS A 311 -6.48 9.32 20.43
N ILE A 312 -7.35 9.58 19.47
CA ILE A 312 -6.97 10.21 18.20
C ILE A 312 -6.84 11.72 18.43
N GLN A 313 -5.69 12.26 18.03
CA GLN A 313 -5.43 13.70 17.94
C GLN A 313 -5.51 14.13 16.47
N GLY A 314 -6.14 15.28 16.22
CA GLY A 314 -6.37 15.77 14.87
C GLY A 314 -7.47 15.02 14.09
N PRO A 315 -7.40 14.99 12.74
CA PRO A 315 -8.47 14.44 11.91
C PRO A 315 -8.70 12.93 12.12
N VAL A 316 -9.98 12.57 12.24
CA VAL A 316 -10.46 11.19 12.42
C VAL A 316 -10.95 10.63 11.08
N PHE A 317 -10.63 9.37 10.79
CA PHE A 317 -11.16 8.62 9.67
C PHE A 317 -12.09 7.50 10.18
N PHE A 318 -13.32 7.46 9.68
CA PHE A 318 -14.31 6.43 10.01
C PHE A 318 -14.18 5.27 9.01
N LEU A 319 -14.17 4.05 9.53
CA LEU A 319 -14.17 2.83 8.74
C LEU A 319 -15.59 2.52 8.23
N GLU A 320 -15.69 1.51 7.37
CA GLU A 320 -16.92 1.19 6.63
C GLU A 320 -18.10 0.76 7.50
N ASP A 321 -17.85 0.41 8.77
CA ASP A 321 -18.89 0.08 9.76
C ASP A 321 -19.55 1.32 10.38
N GLY A 322 -19.04 2.52 10.08
CA GLY A 322 -19.50 3.80 10.62
C GLY A 322 -19.25 3.98 12.12
N LYS A 323 -18.48 3.09 12.75
CA LYS A 323 -18.25 3.07 14.21
C LYS A 323 -16.78 3.05 14.56
N SER A 324 -16.02 2.21 13.90
CA SER A 324 -14.59 2.05 14.14
C SER A 324 -13.84 3.21 13.51
N THR A 325 -12.89 3.77 14.27
CA THR A 325 -12.15 4.97 13.87
C THR A 325 -10.65 4.75 13.94
N ILE A 326 -9.92 5.40 13.05
CA ILE A 326 -8.45 5.49 13.06
C ILE A 326 -8.04 6.96 12.82
N SER A 327 -6.81 7.33 13.14
CA SER A 327 -6.31 8.66 12.76
C SER A 327 -6.20 8.74 11.23
N LEU A 328 -6.42 9.92 10.65
CA LEU A 328 -6.28 10.08 9.19
C LEU A 328 -4.85 9.76 8.73
N ASN A 329 -3.83 10.09 9.53
CA ASN A 329 -2.44 9.73 9.25
C ASN A 329 -2.26 8.21 9.14
N ASP A 330 -2.76 7.45 10.12
CA ASP A 330 -2.67 6.00 10.09
C ASP A 330 -3.49 5.40 8.94
N ALA A 331 -4.64 6.00 8.60
CA ALA A 331 -5.43 5.58 7.43
C ALA A 331 -4.63 5.73 6.13
N LEU A 332 -4.00 6.88 5.90
CA LEU A 332 -3.19 7.15 4.71
C LEU A 332 -1.99 6.20 4.62
N MET A 333 -1.24 6.05 5.71
CA MET A 333 -0.11 5.13 5.78
C MET A 333 -0.56 3.68 5.53
N TRP A 334 -1.69 3.27 6.12
CA TRP A 334 -2.27 1.95 5.93
C TRP A 334 -2.65 1.73 4.47
N ALA A 335 -3.40 2.63 3.86
CA ALA A 335 -3.87 2.50 2.48
C ALA A 335 -2.75 2.50 1.42
N LYS A 336 -1.55 3.00 1.77
CA LYS A 336 -0.35 2.95 0.93
C LYS A 336 0.38 1.59 0.95
N VAL A 337 0.15 0.76 1.97
CA VAL A 337 0.86 -0.53 2.15
C VAL A 337 -0.06 -1.75 2.24
N ASN A 338 -1.30 -1.56 2.70
CA ASN A 338 -2.32 -2.58 2.76
C ASN A 338 -3.61 -2.04 2.12
N PRO A 339 -4.08 -2.66 1.04
CA PRO A 339 -5.26 -2.18 0.30
C PRO A 339 -6.56 -2.35 1.10
N PHE A 340 -6.65 -3.33 2.00
CA PHE A 340 -7.90 -3.69 2.66
C PHE A 340 -8.09 -3.03 4.02
N SER A 341 -9.36 -2.83 4.40
CA SER A 341 -9.75 -2.28 5.69
C SER A 341 -9.16 -3.09 6.87
N PRO A 342 -8.73 -2.43 7.96
CA PRO A 342 -8.29 -3.09 9.18
C PRO A 342 -9.40 -3.90 9.87
N LEU A 343 -10.68 -3.74 9.49
CA LEU A 343 -11.76 -4.61 9.95
C LEU A 343 -11.69 -6.02 9.34
N GLY A 344 -10.89 -6.21 8.30
CA GLY A 344 -10.74 -7.51 7.63
C GLY A 344 -11.94 -7.91 6.79
N THR A 345 -12.80 -6.97 6.41
CA THR A 345 -14.04 -7.26 5.66
C THR A 345 -13.81 -7.69 4.21
N GLY A 346 -12.65 -7.35 3.63
CA GLY A 346 -12.41 -7.45 2.19
C GLY A 346 -12.67 -6.17 1.42
N ILE A 347 -13.19 -5.12 2.08
CA ILE A 347 -13.40 -3.80 1.48
C ILE A 347 -12.08 -3.04 1.42
N ARG A 348 -11.83 -2.36 0.31
CA ARG A 348 -10.65 -1.51 0.12
C ARG A 348 -10.73 -0.25 0.98
N LEU A 349 -9.65 0.08 1.69
CA LEU A 349 -9.50 1.34 2.41
C LEU A 349 -9.04 2.44 1.45
N ASN A 350 -9.75 3.57 1.42
CA ASN A 350 -9.37 4.72 0.60
C ASN A 350 -9.60 6.05 1.34
N PRO A 351 -8.54 6.62 1.95
CA PRO A 351 -8.61 7.84 2.74
C PRO A 351 -8.04 9.09 2.05
N PHE A 352 -7.77 9.03 0.74
CA PHE A 352 -7.11 10.11 -0.03
C PHE A 352 -8.02 11.29 -0.36
#